data_AF-A0A3D2IH62-F1
#
_entry.id   AF-A0A3D2IH62-F1
#
_cell.length_a   1.000
_cell.length_b   1.000
_cell.length_c   1.000
_cell.angle_alpha   90.00
_cell.angle_beta   90.00
_cell.angle_gamma   90.00
#
_symmetry.space_group_name_H-M   'P 1'
#
loop_
_entity.id
_entity.type
_entity.pdbx_description
1 polymer ?
#
loop_
_entity_poly.entity_id
_entity_poly.type
_entity_poly.pdbx_seq_one_letter_code
_entity_poly.pdbx_strand_id
1 'polypeptide(L)'
;MSSRKQFINQISGGALALASTAFLTKPLSDSFYEDLNSFSGSVLDIAKDEDFWATVQQAFTVDRSLINLNNGGFSPSPEFVQAAMKKHLDFSNQAPVYNMWRILEPRREGVRQRIARMFGVDTEEIALTRNASESLQICQLGIDLKKGDEVLTTDQDYPRMITTFQQRERREGIKLNQFSIPVPAENDDEIVSLFEQNITPKTKLILMSHIVNISGQILPVKKVVQMARKKGIPVIVDGAHAFAHFSFNQEDLDCDYYTTSLH
;
A
#
# COMPACT_ATOMS: atom_id res chain seq x y z
N MET A 1 -37.78 50.40 43.24
CA MET A 1 -38.03 49.89 41.87
C MET A 1 -36.74 50.04 41.07
N SER A 2 -35.95 48.97 40.95
CA SER A 2 -34.70 48.99 40.17
C SER A 2 -35.03 49.02 38.67
N SER A 3 -34.44 49.95 37.93
CA SER A 3 -34.80 50.16 36.52
C SER A 3 -34.11 49.12 35.62
N ARG A 4 -34.81 48.68 34.55
CA ARG A 4 -34.30 47.73 33.54
C ARG A 4 -32.91 48.06 32.97
N LYS A 5 -32.46 49.32 33.04
CA LYS A 5 -31.13 49.75 32.59
C LYS A 5 -29.98 49.32 33.52
N GLN A 6 -30.23 49.15 34.82
CA GLN A 6 -29.20 48.71 35.77
C GLN A 6 -28.93 47.20 35.69
N PHE A 7 -29.93 46.39 35.30
CA PHE A 7 -29.77 44.96 35.10
C PHE A 7 -28.89 44.63 33.88
N ILE A 8 -29.04 45.38 32.78
CA ILE A 8 -28.25 45.18 31.55
C ILE A 8 -26.78 45.59 31.76
N ASN A 9 -26.51 46.59 32.60
CA ASN A 9 -25.14 47.01 32.93
C ASN A 9 -24.42 46.07 33.90
N GLN A 10 -25.14 45.23 34.67
CA GLN A 10 -24.51 44.20 35.51
C GLN A 10 -24.15 42.92 34.72
N ILE A 11 -24.84 42.64 33.61
CA ILE A 11 -24.54 41.48 32.75
C ILE A 11 -23.34 41.76 31.82
N SER A 12 -23.09 43.03 31.49
CA SER A 12 -22.02 43.43 30.57
C SER A 12 -20.63 43.55 31.23
N GLY A 13 -20.53 43.45 32.56
CA GLY A 13 -19.26 43.58 33.30
C GLY A 13 -18.60 42.27 33.75
N GLY A 14 -19.20 41.10 33.48
CA GLY A 14 -18.79 39.83 34.12
C GLY A 14 -18.68 38.59 33.22
N ALA A 15 -18.80 38.70 31.90
CA ALA A 15 -18.83 37.54 31.00
C ALA A 15 -17.93 37.69 29.75
N LEU A 16 -16.75 38.30 29.91
CA LEU A 16 -15.74 38.42 28.85
C LEU A 16 -14.41 37.80 29.30
N ALA A 17 -14.45 36.49 29.57
CA ALA A 17 -13.29 35.61 29.53
C ALA A 17 -13.73 34.14 29.44
N LEU A 18 -14.71 33.82 28.58
CA LEU A 18 -14.65 32.51 27.93
C LEU A 18 -13.53 32.65 26.91
N ALA A 19 -12.29 32.47 27.39
CA ALA A 19 -11.20 32.14 26.52
C ALA A 19 -11.74 31.00 25.65
N SER A 20 -11.86 31.25 24.35
CA SER A 20 -11.91 30.19 23.37
C SER A 20 -10.57 29.47 23.46
N THR A 21 -10.36 28.69 24.51
CA THR A 21 -9.64 27.45 24.44
C THR A 21 -10.49 26.59 23.51
N ALA A 22 -10.42 26.89 22.21
CA ALA A 22 -10.25 25.83 21.27
C ALA A 22 -9.10 25.03 21.88
N PHE A 23 -9.45 23.99 22.63
CA PHE A 23 -8.56 22.87 22.80
C PHE A 23 -8.23 22.54 21.35
N LEU A 24 -7.06 22.98 20.92
CA LEU A 24 -6.35 22.42 19.79
C LEU A 24 -6.10 20.99 20.26
N THR A 25 -7.14 20.16 20.21
CA THR A 25 -7.02 18.73 20.34
C THR A 25 -6.11 18.40 19.18
N LYS A 26 -4.86 18.13 19.54
CA LYS A 26 -3.84 17.70 18.60
C LYS A 26 -4.47 16.66 17.67
N PRO A 27 -4.20 16.69 16.36
CA PRO A 27 -4.67 15.61 15.49
C PRO A 27 -4.37 14.27 16.16
N LEU A 28 -5.34 13.35 16.19
CA LEU A 28 -5.21 12.05 16.85
C LEU A 28 -3.94 11.29 16.39
N SER A 29 -3.48 11.55 15.16
CA SER A 29 -2.21 11.05 14.65
C SER A 29 -0.99 11.55 15.43
N ASP A 30 -0.98 12.82 15.81
CA ASP A 30 0.22 13.46 16.34
C ASP A 30 0.47 13.08 17.80
N SER A 31 -0.59 12.82 18.58
CA SER A 31 -0.44 12.24 19.93
C SER A 31 0.02 10.79 19.82
N PHE A 32 -0.57 10.01 18.91
CA PHE A 32 -0.20 8.62 18.68
C PHE A 32 1.29 8.46 18.33
N TYR A 33 1.82 9.26 17.40
CA TYR A 33 3.24 9.19 17.04
C TYR A 33 4.17 9.68 18.15
N GLU A 34 3.76 10.63 18.99
CA GLU A 34 4.55 11.00 20.18
C GLU A 34 4.65 9.86 21.19
N ASP A 35 3.54 9.17 21.44
CA ASP A 35 3.52 8.01 22.32
C ASP A 35 4.46 6.92 21.79
N LEU A 36 4.39 6.59 20.48
CA LEU A 36 5.31 5.62 19.88
C LEU A 36 6.78 6.05 19.92
N ASN A 37 7.07 7.35 19.75
CA ASN A 37 8.44 7.87 19.80
C ASN A 37 9.00 7.94 21.23
N SER A 38 8.18 7.76 22.26
CA SER A 38 8.64 7.71 23.65
C SER A 38 9.31 6.38 24.01
N PHE A 39 9.02 5.31 23.26
CA PHE A 39 9.68 4.02 23.41
C PHE A 39 11.10 4.10 22.85
N SER A 40 12.06 3.54 23.58
CA SER A 40 13.48 3.59 23.23
C SER A 40 14.13 2.21 23.37
N GLY A 41 15.08 1.89 22.51
CA GLY A 41 15.73 0.58 22.47
C GLY A 41 16.17 0.19 21.08
N SER A 42 16.73 -1.00 20.92
CA SER A 42 16.95 -1.57 19.59
C SER A 42 15.62 -2.01 18.98
N VAL A 43 15.56 -2.15 17.65
CA VAL A 43 14.37 -2.65 16.95
C VAL A 43 13.92 -4.01 17.49
N LEU A 44 14.87 -4.88 17.86
CA LEU A 44 14.58 -6.20 18.41
C LEU A 44 14.02 -6.16 19.83
N ASP A 45 14.36 -5.12 20.60
CA ASP A 45 13.81 -4.92 21.94
C ASP A 45 12.38 -4.38 21.84
N ILE A 46 12.17 -3.34 21.03
CA ILE A 46 10.85 -2.75 20.78
C ILE A 46 9.89 -3.80 20.20
N ALA A 47 10.37 -4.67 19.30
CA ALA A 47 9.56 -5.74 18.72
C ALA A 47 9.00 -6.72 19.76
N LYS A 48 9.59 -6.81 20.95
CA LYS A 48 9.13 -7.65 22.07
C LYS A 48 8.40 -6.87 23.16
N ASP A 49 8.25 -5.56 23.00
CA ASP A 49 7.63 -4.68 23.97
C ASP A 49 6.10 -4.71 23.79
N GLU A 50 5.40 -5.34 24.73
CA GLU A 50 3.94 -5.46 24.71
C GLU A 50 3.24 -4.12 24.92
N ASP A 51 3.86 -3.17 25.65
CA ASP A 51 3.27 -1.84 25.85
C ASP A 51 3.31 -1.04 24.54
N PHE A 52 4.43 -1.15 23.79
CA PHE A 52 4.53 -0.59 22.44
C PHE A 52 3.42 -1.13 21.53
N TRP A 53 3.27 -2.45 21.47
CA TRP A 53 2.24 -3.08 20.62
C TRP A 53 0.82 -2.81 21.11
N ALA A 54 0.59 -2.68 22.42
CA ALA A 54 -0.69 -2.27 22.98
C ALA A 54 -1.05 -0.85 22.50
N THR A 55 -0.10 0.09 22.51
CA THR A 55 -0.29 1.44 21.95
C THR A 55 -0.62 1.39 20.47
N VAL A 56 0.12 0.60 19.66
CA VAL A 56 -0.19 0.40 18.23
C VAL A 56 -1.60 -0.16 18.05
N GLN A 57 -1.98 -1.17 18.83
CA GLN A 57 -3.28 -1.82 18.75
C GLN A 57 -4.42 -0.85 19.09
N GLN A 58 -4.20 0.13 19.99
CA GLN A 58 -5.19 1.14 20.35
C GLN A 58 -5.53 2.11 19.21
N ALA A 59 -4.66 2.23 18.20
CA ALA A 59 -4.95 3.05 17.02
C ALA A 59 -6.08 2.46 16.14
N PHE A 60 -6.45 1.19 16.32
CA PHE A 60 -7.43 0.51 15.48
C PHE A 60 -8.79 0.35 16.19
N THR A 61 -9.87 0.66 15.46
CA THR A 61 -11.25 0.60 15.95
C THR A 61 -11.89 -0.78 15.77
N VAL A 62 -11.09 -1.85 15.80
CA VAL A 62 -11.56 -3.23 15.55
C VAL A 62 -12.39 -3.76 16.72
N ASP A 63 -13.27 -4.73 16.43
CA ASP A 63 -13.97 -5.49 17.46
C ASP A 63 -13.00 -6.42 18.20
N ARG A 64 -12.71 -6.09 19.46
CA ARG A 64 -11.77 -6.84 20.29
C ARG A 64 -12.34 -8.14 20.86
N SER A 65 -13.61 -8.45 20.61
CA SER A 65 -14.19 -9.76 20.92
C SER A 65 -13.82 -10.84 19.89
N LEU A 66 -13.30 -10.44 18.72
CA LEU A 66 -12.87 -11.34 17.66
C LEU A 66 -11.36 -11.24 17.43
N ILE A 67 -10.68 -12.39 17.45
CA ILE A 67 -9.26 -12.47 17.11
C ILE A 67 -9.14 -12.58 15.59
N ASN A 68 -8.71 -11.50 14.93
CA ASN A 68 -8.47 -11.50 13.49
C ASN A 68 -7.05 -11.99 13.17
N LEU A 69 -6.93 -13.18 12.59
CA LEU A 69 -5.66 -13.76 12.11
C LEU A 69 -5.54 -13.71 10.57
N ASN A 70 -6.34 -12.88 9.90
CA ASN A 70 -6.39 -12.80 8.44
C ASN A 70 -6.20 -11.37 7.90
N ASN A 71 -5.27 -10.61 8.49
CA ASN A 71 -4.91 -9.27 7.99
C ASN A 71 -4.30 -9.31 6.58
N GLY A 72 -3.76 -10.46 6.14
CA GLY A 72 -3.34 -10.67 4.76
C GLY A 72 -4.50 -10.64 3.75
N GLY A 73 -5.74 -10.89 4.19
CA GLY A 73 -6.93 -10.68 3.36
C GLY A 73 -7.25 -9.20 3.20
N PHE A 74 -7.45 -8.51 4.33
CA PHE A 74 -7.68 -7.07 4.41
C PHE A 74 -7.24 -6.55 5.77
N SER A 75 -6.52 -5.43 5.80
CA SER A 75 -6.08 -4.82 7.05
C SER A 75 -7.00 -3.68 7.48
N PRO A 76 -7.28 -3.52 8.80
CA PRO A 76 -8.03 -2.37 9.27
C PRO A 76 -7.19 -1.10 9.11
N SER A 77 -7.83 0.01 8.75
CA SER A 77 -7.17 1.31 8.81
C SER A 77 -7.19 1.87 10.24
N PRO A 78 -6.13 2.53 10.72
CA PRO A 78 -6.16 3.25 12.00
C PRO A 78 -7.27 4.31 12.05
N GLU A 79 -7.76 4.64 13.24
CA GLU A 79 -8.85 5.58 13.46
C GLU A 79 -8.61 6.94 12.78
N PHE A 80 -7.39 7.46 12.86
CA PHE A 80 -7.04 8.74 12.26
C PHE A 80 -7.09 8.70 10.71
N VAL A 81 -6.81 7.56 10.09
CA VAL A 81 -6.99 7.37 8.63
C VAL A 81 -8.47 7.33 8.28
N GLN A 82 -9.28 6.61 9.08
CA GLN A 82 -10.73 6.56 8.89
C GLN A 82 -11.36 7.95 9.05
N ALA A 83 -10.94 8.72 10.06
CA ALA A 83 -11.40 10.08 10.31
C ALA A 83 -11.02 11.01 9.17
N ALA A 84 -9.80 10.90 8.64
CA ALA A 84 -9.38 11.63 7.45
C ALA A 84 -10.26 11.30 6.24
N MET A 85 -10.54 10.01 5.99
CA MET A 85 -11.41 9.59 4.88
C MET A 85 -12.83 10.17 5.01
N LYS A 86 -13.46 10.05 6.18
CA LYS A 86 -14.79 10.62 6.47
C LYS A 86 -14.82 12.14 6.25
N LYS A 87 -13.82 12.86 6.76
CA LYS A 87 -13.67 14.30 6.56
C LYS A 87 -13.56 14.69 5.07
N HIS A 88 -12.81 13.93 4.28
CA HIS A 88 -12.68 14.20 2.84
C HIS A 88 -13.98 13.92 2.09
N LEU A 89 -14.71 12.87 2.48
CA LEU A 89 -16.04 12.58 1.94
C LEU A 89 -17.01 13.73 2.23
N ASP A 90 -17.14 14.15 3.48
CA ASP A 90 -18.01 15.26 3.88
C ASP A 90 -17.64 16.55 3.15
N PHE A 91 -16.33 16.86 3.09
CA PHE A 91 -15.83 18.04 2.39
C PHE A 91 -16.16 18.01 0.90
N SER A 92 -16.01 16.86 0.24
CA SER A 92 -16.37 16.72 -1.17
C SER A 92 -17.85 17.03 -1.42
N ASN A 93 -18.75 16.65 -0.51
CA ASN A 93 -20.19 16.87 -0.65
C ASN A 93 -20.65 18.32 -0.40
N GLN A 94 -19.83 19.17 0.22
CA GLN A 94 -20.19 20.58 0.48
C GLN A 94 -20.30 21.42 -0.80
N ALA A 95 -19.43 21.17 -1.78
CA ALA A 95 -19.44 21.84 -3.09
C ALA A 95 -18.75 20.93 -4.14
N PRO A 96 -19.41 19.87 -4.61
CA PRO A 96 -18.77 18.74 -5.30
C PRO A 96 -17.81 19.12 -6.42
N VAL A 97 -18.27 19.91 -7.39
CA VAL A 97 -17.47 20.31 -8.56
C VAL A 97 -16.27 21.17 -8.15
N TYR A 98 -16.49 22.16 -7.28
CA TYR A 98 -15.44 23.07 -6.85
C TYR A 98 -14.42 22.35 -5.96
N ASN A 99 -14.87 21.66 -4.91
CA ASN A 99 -14.01 21.01 -3.94
C ASN A 99 -13.23 19.84 -4.57
N MET A 100 -13.85 19.06 -5.46
CA MET A 100 -13.13 17.97 -6.13
C MET A 100 -12.02 18.51 -7.03
N TRP A 101 -12.36 19.36 -8.00
CA TRP A 101 -11.40 19.77 -9.03
C TRP A 101 -10.38 20.79 -8.55
N ARG A 102 -10.78 21.73 -7.68
CA ARG A 102 -9.90 22.84 -7.29
C ARG A 102 -9.07 22.56 -6.05
N ILE A 103 -9.48 21.59 -5.23
CA ILE A 103 -8.87 21.37 -3.90
C ILE A 103 -8.39 19.94 -3.74
N LEU A 104 -9.28 18.95 -3.89
CA LEU A 104 -8.94 17.56 -3.57
C LEU A 104 -8.10 16.87 -4.64
N GLU A 105 -8.36 17.11 -5.93
CA GLU A 105 -7.56 16.56 -7.03
C GLU A 105 -6.09 17.02 -6.95
N PRO A 106 -5.78 18.34 -6.84
CA PRO A 106 -4.38 18.79 -6.68
C PRO A 106 -3.69 18.23 -5.43
N ARG A 107 -4.44 17.97 -4.35
CA ARG A 107 -3.88 17.42 -3.10
C ARG A 107 -3.40 15.98 -3.24
N ARG A 108 -3.87 15.22 -4.24
CA ARG A 108 -3.36 13.87 -4.52
C ARG A 108 -1.87 13.87 -4.81
N GLU A 109 -1.33 14.98 -5.31
CA GLU A 109 0.08 15.09 -5.63
C GLU A 109 0.97 15.05 -4.38
N GLY A 110 0.51 15.61 -3.27
CA GLY A 110 1.21 15.48 -1.99
C GLY A 110 1.24 14.03 -1.48
N VAL A 111 0.26 13.19 -1.84
CA VAL A 111 0.26 11.75 -1.54
C VAL A 111 1.26 11.03 -2.44
N ARG A 112 1.25 11.34 -3.75
CA ARG A 112 2.18 10.77 -4.74
C ARG A 112 3.64 11.01 -4.34
N GLN A 113 3.99 12.24 -3.99
CA GLN A 113 5.34 12.62 -3.52
C GLN A 113 5.79 11.87 -2.27
N ARG A 114 4.87 11.59 -1.33
CA ARG A 114 5.19 10.84 -0.10
C ARG A 114 5.45 9.37 -0.39
N ILE A 115 4.65 8.76 -1.26
CA ILE A 115 4.84 7.37 -1.69
C ILE A 115 6.14 7.25 -2.48
N ALA A 116 6.41 8.17 -3.41
CA ALA A 116 7.64 8.20 -4.19
C ALA A 116 8.88 8.26 -3.28
N ARG A 117 8.86 9.14 -2.27
CA ARG A 117 9.93 9.23 -1.27
C ARG A 117 10.07 7.95 -0.43
N MET A 118 8.95 7.33 -0.03
CA MET A 118 8.97 6.09 0.74
C MET A 118 9.58 4.93 -0.05
N PHE A 119 9.30 4.86 -1.36
CA PHE A 119 9.81 3.80 -2.23
C PHE A 119 11.17 4.13 -2.87
N GLY A 120 11.63 5.38 -2.78
CA GLY A 120 12.93 5.81 -3.31
C GLY A 120 12.94 6.08 -4.82
N VAL A 121 11.85 6.59 -5.38
CA VAL A 121 11.68 6.86 -6.82
C VAL A 121 11.26 8.30 -7.09
N ASP A 122 11.31 8.73 -8.35
CA ASP A 122 10.73 10.00 -8.76
C ASP A 122 9.20 9.99 -8.64
N THR A 123 8.63 11.17 -8.44
CA THR A 123 7.17 11.31 -8.30
C THR A 123 6.42 10.93 -9.58
N GLU A 124 7.01 11.17 -10.75
CA GLU A 124 6.45 10.80 -12.05
C GLU A 124 6.47 9.29 -12.30
N GLU A 125 7.21 8.51 -11.50
CA GLU A 125 7.25 7.04 -11.58
C GLU A 125 6.13 6.37 -10.78
N ILE A 126 5.37 7.13 -9.99
CA ILE A 126 4.25 6.62 -9.18
C ILE A 126 2.93 6.86 -9.88
N ALA A 127 2.17 5.80 -10.15
CA ALA A 127 0.77 5.87 -10.55
C ALA A 127 -0.17 5.54 -9.37
N LEU A 128 -1.16 6.40 -9.12
CA LEU A 128 -2.19 6.16 -8.09
C LEU A 128 -3.43 5.50 -8.71
N THR A 129 -3.67 4.24 -8.36
CA THR A 129 -4.82 3.43 -8.78
C THR A 129 -5.70 3.07 -7.56
N ARG A 130 -6.76 2.27 -7.76
CA ARG A 130 -7.65 1.84 -6.68
C ARG A 130 -7.07 0.71 -5.83
N ASN A 131 -6.24 -0.17 -6.41
CA ASN A 131 -5.65 -1.33 -5.72
C ASN A 131 -4.57 -2.03 -6.59
N ALA A 132 -3.85 -3.00 -6.01
CA ALA A 132 -2.85 -3.81 -6.70
C ALA A 132 -3.41 -4.52 -7.96
N SER A 133 -4.62 -5.08 -7.88
CA SER A 133 -5.21 -5.79 -9.03
C SER A 133 -5.41 -4.86 -10.23
N GLU A 134 -5.88 -3.63 -10.03
CA GLU A 134 -5.97 -2.63 -11.10
C GLU A 134 -4.59 -2.26 -11.63
N SER A 135 -3.61 -1.97 -10.76
CA SER A 135 -2.25 -1.64 -11.18
C SER A 135 -1.62 -2.75 -12.01
N LEU A 136 -1.70 -3.99 -11.54
CA LEU A 136 -1.17 -5.14 -12.23
C LEU A 136 -1.90 -5.38 -13.55
N GLN A 137 -3.22 -5.18 -13.61
CA GLN A 137 -3.95 -5.32 -14.86
C GLN A 137 -3.61 -4.21 -15.86
N ILE A 138 -3.32 -2.99 -15.40
CA ILE A 138 -2.78 -1.92 -16.27
C ILE A 138 -1.46 -2.38 -16.89
N CYS A 139 -0.52 -2.94 -16.12
CA CYS A 139 0.72 -3.50 -16.66
C CYS A 139 0.45 -4.69 -17.61
N GLN A 140 -0.33 -5.66 -17.17
CA GLN A 140 -0.62 -6.87 -17.94
C GLN A 140 -1.37 -6.60 -19.24
N LEU A 141 -2.18 -5.55 -19.32
CA LEU A 141 -2.92 -5.19 -20.54
C LEU A 141 -2.19 -4.13 -21.37
N GLY A 142 -1.32 -3.33 -20.75
CA GLY A 142 -0.55 -2.27 -21.40
C GLY A 142 0.74 -2.75 -22.06
N ILE A 143 1.26 -3.93 -21.71
CA ILE A 143 2.42 -4.52 -22.40
C ILE A 143 1.98 -5.18 -23.70
N ASP A 144 2.51 -4.64 -24.79
CA ASP A 144 2.32 -5.14 -26.15
C ASP A 144 2.97 -6.52 -26.32
N LEU A 145 2.13 -7.55 -26.44
CA LEU A 145 2.53 -8.92 -26.74
C LEU A 145 1.87 -9.36 -28.04
N LYS A 146 2.58 -10.16 -28.83
CA LYS A 146 2.10 -10.70 -30.10
C LYS A 146 1.66 -12.15 -29.91
N LYS A 147 0.84 -12.62 -30.85
CA LYS A 147 0.45 -14.03 -30.90
C LYS A 147 1.69 -14.94 -30.86
N GLY A 148 1.71 -15.88 -29.93
CA GLY A 148 2.81 -16.80 -29.70
C GLY A 148 3.92 -16.31 -28.77
N ASP A 149 3.90 -15.04 -28.32
CA ASP A 149 4.77 -14.59 -27.24
C ASP A 149 4.37 -15.28 -25.93
N GLU A 150 5.36 -15.56 -25.09
CA GLU A 150 5.19 -16.28 -23.82
C GLU A 150 5.34 -15.34 -22.63
N VAL A 151 4.43 -15.49 -21.67
CA VAL A 151 4.52 -14.90 -20.33
C VAL A 151 4.87 -16.02 -19.37
N LEU A 152 5.94 -15.82 -18.59
CA LEU A 152 6.37 -16.75 -17.56
C LEU A 152 5.89 -16.27 -16.19
N THR A 153 5.30 -17.15 -15.40
CA THR A 153 4.84 -16.88 -14.03
C THR A 153 4.89 -18.18 -13.22
N THR A 154 4.50 -18.12 -11.96
CA THR A 154 4.36 -19.31 -11.11
C THR A 154 2.88 -19.71 -10.98
N ASP A 155 2.61 -20.98 -10.70
CA ASP A 155 1.25 -21.44 -10.35
C ASP A 155 0.79 -20.98 -8.95
N GLN A 156 1.67 -20.30 -8.22
CA GLN A 156 1.44 -19.73 -6.90
C GLN A 156 1.19 -18.22 -6.92
N ASP A 157 1.33 -17.57 -8.09
CA ASP A 157 0.99 -16.16 -8.25
C ASP A 157 -0.51 -15.92 -8.03
N TYR A 158 -0.85 -14.68 -7.67
CA TYR A 158 -2.20 -14.35 -7.28
C TYR A 158 -3.22 -14.74 -8.38
N PRO A 159 -4.28 -15.52 -8.08
CA PRO A 159 -5.13 -16.13 -9.11
C PRO A 159 -5.77 -15.13 -10.08
N ARG A 160 -5.97 -13.88 -9.66
CA ARG A 160 -6.48 -12.82 -10.54
C ARG A 160 -5.51 -12.44 -11.64
N MET A 161 -4.21 -12.48 -11.38
CA MET A 161 -3.18 -12.17 -12.34
C MET A 161 -3.05 -13.29 -13.37
N ILE A 162 -3.00 -14.55 -12.91
CA ILE A 162 -3.07 -15.74 -13.77
C ILE A 162 -4.30 -15.69 -14.69
N THR A 163 -5.49 -15.41 -14.14
CA THR A 163 -6.72 -15.35 -14.93
C THR A 163 -6.68 -14.23 -15.99
N THR A 164 -6.02 -13.11 -15.71
CA THR A 164 -5.89 -12.00 -16.67
C THR A 164 -5.04 -12.42 -17.88
N PHE A 165 -3.92 -13.11 -17.67
CA PHE A 165 -3.14 -13.66 -18.77
C PHE A 165 -3.84 -14.79 -19.52
N GLN A 166 -4.61 -15.66 -18.83
CA GLN A 166 -5.45 -16.66 -19.50
C GLN A 166 -6.49 -16.03 -20.43
N GLN A 167 -7.04 -14.86 -20.07
CA GLN A 167 -7.92 -14.10 -20.97
C GLN A 167 -7.17 -13.60 -22.20
N ARG A 168 -5.95 -13.05 -22.01
CA ARG A 168 -5.10 -12.63 -23.13
C ARG A 168 -4.70 -13.80 -24.02
N GLU A 169 -4.39 -14.98 -23.47
CA GLU A 169 -4.10 -16.19 -24.24
C GLU A 169 -5.27 -16.53 -25.18
N ARG A 170 -6.52 -16.48 -24.68
CA ARG A 170 -7.71 -16.78 -25.49
C ARG A 170 -8.00 -15.71 -26.54
N ARG A 171 -7.76 -14.43 -26.23
CA ARG A 171 -8.11 -13.29 -27.09
C ARG A 171 -7.03 -12.95 -28.13
N GLU A 172 -5.77 -12.98 -27.71
CA GLU A 172 -4.61 -12.49 -28.46
C GLU A 172 -3.70 -13.63 -28.93
N GLY A 173 -3.86 -14.84 -28.37
CA GLY A 173 -3.07 -16.00 -28.74
C GLY A 173 -1.64 -15.98 -28.20
N ILE A 174 -1.37 -15.20 -27.15
CA ILE A 174 -0.16 -15.33 -26.33
C ILE A 174 -0.15 -16.69 -25.61
N LYS A 175 0.92 -17.02 -24.91
CA LYS A 175 1.06 -18.25 -24.13
C LYS A 175 1.42 -17.95 -22.68
N LEU A 176 0.74 -18.61 -21.75
CA LEU A 176 1.04 -18.52 -20.33
C LEU A 176 1.79 -19.78 -19.89
N ASN A 177 3.06 -19.62 -19.54
CA ASN A 177 3.90 -20.69 -19.01
C ASN A 177 3.96 -20.54 -17.49
N GLN A 178 3.65 -21.63 -16.79
CA GLN A 178 3.64 -21.68 -15.32
C GLN A 178 4.55 -22.81 -14.86
N PHE A 179 5.23 -22.57 -13.75
CA PHE A 179 5.98 -23.58 -13.02
C PHE A 179 5.71 -23.45 -11.51
N SER A 180 5.99 -24.49 -10.75
CA SER A 180 5.82 -24.49 -9.30
C SER A 180 7.14 -24.18 -8.60
N ILE A 181 7.07 -23.34 -7.56
CA ILE A 181 8.19 -23.13 -6.64
C ILE A 181 8.07 -24.13 -5.48
N PRO A 182 9.14 -24.83 -5.06
CA PRO A 182 9.12 -25.65 -3.85
C PRO A 182 8.68 -24.86 -2.62
N VAL A 183 7.92 -25.48 -1.71
CA VAL A 183 7.49 -24.85 -0.46
C VAL A 183 7.85 -25.75 0.73
N PRO A 184 8.76 -25.32 1.64
CA PRO A 184 9.52 -24.08 1.59
C PRO A 184 10.65 -24.12 0.55
N ALA A 185 10.97 -22.96 -0.02
CA ALA A 185 12.21 -22.76 -0.77
C ALA A 185 13.18 -21.94 0.08
N GLU A 186 14.23 -22.59 0.58
CA GLU A 186 15.21 -21.96 1.47
C GLU A 186 16.42 -21.40 0.72
N ASN A 187 16.54 -21.70 -0.59
CA ASN A 187 17.64 -21.25 -1.43
C ASN A 187 17.14 -20.33 -2.55
N ASP A 188 17.47 -19.04 -2.44
CA ASP A 188 17.19 -18.05 -3.47
C ASP A 188 17.70 -18.44 -4.86
N ASP A 189 18.90 -19.04 -4.94
CA ASP A 189 19.53 -19.35 -6.23
C ASP A 189 18.81 -20.53 -6.92
N GLU A 190 18.15 -21.39 -6.14
CA GLU A 190 17.25 -22.42 -6.68
C GLU A 190 16.03 -21.77 -7.34
N ILE A 191 15.39 -20.80 -6.67
CA ILE A 191 14.25 -20.07 -7.23
C ILE A 191 14.65 -19.35 -8.52
N VAL A 192 15.79 -18.65 -8.52
CA VAL A 192 16.30 -17.95 -9.71
C VAL A 192 16.58 -18.93 -10.84
N SER A 193 17.17 -20.09 -10.53
CA SER A 193 17.43 -21.15 -11.51
C SER A 193 16.14 -21.71 -12.10
N LEU A 194 15.07 -21.86 -11.30
CA LEU A 194 13.76 -22.30 -11.80
C LEU A 194 13.16 -21.29 -12.78
N PHE A 195 13.22 -19.98 -12.48
CA PHE A 195 12.83 -18.95 -13.44
C PHE A 195 13.68 -19.07 -14.72
N GLU A 196 15.00 -19.16 -14.61
CA GLU A 196 15.89 -19.22 -15.77
C GLU A 196 15.64 -20.45 -16.66
N GLN A 197 15.42 -21.63 -16.08
CA GLN A 197 15.18 -22.87 -16.79
C GLN A 197 13.85 -22.88 -17.56
N ASN A 198 12.86 -22.14 -17.09
CA ASN A 198 11.55 -22.03 -17.73
C ASN A 198 11.46 -20.88 -18.76
N ILE A 199 12.53 -20.11 -18.95
CA ILE A 199 12.60 -19.11 -20.02
C ILE A 199 12.88 -19.80 -21.35
N THR A 200 12.09 -19.43 -22.37
CA THR A 200 12.28 -19.85 -23.76
C THR A 200 12.64 -18.64 -24.63
N PRO A 201 13.06 -18.85 -25.90
CA PRO A 201 13.25 -17.74 -26.85
C PRO A 201 12.00 -16.88 -27.09
N LYS A 202 10.81 -17.38 -26.74
CA LYS A 202 9.53 -16.68 -26.89
C LYS A 202 9.09 -15.96 -25.62
N THR A 203 9.76 -16.16 -24.49
CA THR A 203 9.42 -15.44 -23.25
C THR A 203 9.67 -13.94 -23.43
N LYS A 204 8.62 -13.13 -23.28
CA LYS A 204 8.66 -11.66 -23.43
C LYS A 204 8.30 -10.91 -22.16
N LEU A 205 7.83 -11.61 -21.12
CA LEU A 205 7.41 -11.00 -19.87
C LEU A 205 7.50 -12.03 -18.74
N ILE A 206 7.90 -11.58 -17.55
CA ILE A 206 7.78 -12.35 -16.31
C ILE A 206 6.80 -11.63 -15.38
N LEU A 207 5.92 -12.40 -14.75
CA LEU A 207 5.17 -11.99 -13.56
C LEU A 207 5.71 -12.78 -12.36
N MET A 208 5.93 -12.09 -11.24
CA MET A 208 6.26 -12.74 -9.97
C MET A 208 5.71 -11.97 -8.77
N SER A 209 5.30 -12.68 -7.74
CA SER A 209 4.97 -12.11 -6.43
C SER A 209 6.24 -11.81 -5.63
N HIS A 210 6.28 -10.72 -4.87
CA HIS A 210 7.36 -10.46 -3.90
C HIS A 210 7.19 -11.34 -2.66
N ILE A 211 5.95 -11.49 -2.17
CA ILE A 211 5.55 -12.54 -1.23
C ILE A 211 4.42 -13.35 -1.84
N VAL A 212 4.56 -14.67 -1.86
CA VAL A 212 3.49 -15.59 -2.25
C VAL A 212 2.42 -15.61 -1.15
N ASN A 213 1.21 -15.16 -1.46
CA ASN A 213 0.14 -14.94 -0.47
C ASN A 213 -0.32 -16.21 0.25
N ILE A 214 -0.21 -17.38 -0.39
CA ILE A 214 -0.68 -18.67 0.15
C ILE A 214 0.37 -19.40 1.01
N SER A 215 1.65 -19.18 0.76
CA SER A 215 2.75 -19.88 1.45
C SER A 215 3.56 -18.96 2.38
N GLY A 216 3.47 -17.64 2.19
CA GLY A 216 4.32 -16.67 2.89
C GLY A 216 5.76 -16.63 2.38
N GLN A 217 6.09 -17.40 1.32
CA GLN A 217 7.43 -17.42 0.74
C GLN A 217 7.80 -16.04 0.19
N ILE A 218 8.91 -15.49 0.66
CA ILE A 218 9.52 -14.27 0.09
C ILE A 218 10.37 -14.70 -1.11
N LEU A 219 10.15 -14.11 -2.28
CA LEU A 219 10.91 -14.42 -3.50
C LEU A 219 12.09 -13.44 -3.68
N PRO A 220 13.24 -13.90 -4.24
CA PRO A 220 14.42 -13.07 -4.43
C PRO A 220 14.28 -12.13 -5.65
N VAL A 221 13.41 -11.13 -5.53
CA VAL A 221 13.03 -10.21 -6.62
C VAL A 221 14.25 -9.67 -7.37
N LYS A 222 15.22 -9.07 -6.67
CA LYS A 222 16.41 -8.48 -7.31
C LYS A 222 17.20 -9.47 -8.15
N LYS A 223 17.39 -10.71 -7.66
CA LYS A 223 18.12 -11.73 -8.41
C LYS A 223 17.37 -12.16 -9.67
N VAL A 224 16.04 -12.36 -9.57
CA VAL A 224 15.19 -12.71 -10.72
C VAL A 224 15.17 -11.58 -11.74
N VAL A 225 14.99 -10.33 -11.31
CA VAL A 225 15.00 -9.17 -12.19
C VAL A 225 16.34 -9.02 -12.91
N GLN A 226 17.46 -9.12 -12.20
CA GLN A 226 18.78 -9.01 -12.83
C GLN A 226 19.06 -10.13 -13.83
N MET A 227 18.60 -11.36 -13.54
CA MET A 227 18.67 -12.48 -14.47
C MET A 227 17.81 -12.22 -15.72
N ALA A 228 16.57 -11.76 -15.54
CA ALA A 228 15.64 -11.46 -16.64
C ALA A 228 16.14 -10.30 -17.52
N ARG A 229 16.69 -9.24 -16.91
CA ARG A 229 17.26 -8.07 -17.60
C ARG A 229 18.42 -8.45 -18.51
N LYS A 230 19.30 -9.38 -18.11
CA LYS A 230 20.37 -9.92 -18.97
C LYS A 230 19.85 -10.59 -20.24
N LYS A 231 18.59 -11.04 -20.24
CA LYS A 231 17.90 -11.66 -21.37
C LYS A 231 16.95 -10.67 -22.08
N GLY A 232 16.89 -9.41 -21.64
CA GLY A 232 16.00 -8.39 -22.20
C GLY A 232 14.51 -8.63 -21.90
N ILE A 233 14.20 -9.32 -20.79
CA ILE A 233 12.83 -9.66 -20.40
C ILE A 233 12.42 -8.77 -19.22
N PRO A 234 11.38 -7.92 -19.35
CA PRO A 234 10.87 -7.12 -18.24
C PRO A 234 10.15 -8.00 -17.20
N VAL A 235 10.14 -7.52 -15.95
CA VAL A 235 9.47 -8.21 -14.84
C VAL A 235 8.42 -7.32 -14.20
N ILE A 236 7.18 -7.83 -14.08
CA ILE A 236 6.13 -7.27 -13.24
C ILE A 236 6.21 -7.93 -11.86
N VAL A 237 6.37 -7.11 -10.82
CA VAL A 237 6.41 -7.57 -9.43
C VAL A 237 5.10 -7.22 -8.72
N ASP A 238 4.38 -8.26 -8.26
CA ASP A 238 3.24 -8.13 -7.36
C ASP A 238 3.73 -7.99 -5.92
N GLY A 239 3.67 -6.76 -5.41
CA GLY A 239 4.13 -6.38 -4.09
C GLY A 239 3.04 -6.33 -3.02
N ALA A 240 1.81 -6.75 -3.32
CA ALA A 240 0.66 -6.50 -2.44
C ALA A 240 0.83 -7.04 -1.01
N HIS A 241 1.52 -8.18 -0.85
CA HIS A 241 1.80 -8.77 0.46
C HIS A 241 3.14 -8.34 1.07
N ALA A 242 4.00 -7.64 0.32
CA ALA A 242 5.34 -7.26 0.79
C ALA A 242 5.41 -5.83 1.29
N PHE A 243 4.75 -4.90 0.59
CA PHE A 243 4.84 -3.48 0.91
C PHE A 243 4.39 -3.22 2.35
N ALA A 244 5.18 -2.44 3.08
CA ALA A 244 5.00 -2.13 4.49
C ALA A 244 5.08 -3.31 5.50
N HIS A 245 5.44 -4.53 5.07
CA HIS A 245 5.69 -5.65 5.99
C HIS A 245 7.16 -5.74 6.44
N PHE A 246 8.10 -5.33 5.58
CA PHE A 246 9.51 -5.17 5.91
C PHE A 246 10.09 -3.96 5.15
N SER A 247 11.29 -3.53 5.56
CA SER A 247 11.95 -2.37 4.97
C SER A 247 12.65 -2.75 3.67
N PHE A 248 12.30 -2.08 2.57
CA PHE A 248 12.97 -2.11 1.29
C PHE A 248 12.59 -0.87 0.47
N ASN A 249 13.39 -0.56 -0.54
CA ASN A 249 13.08 0.47 -1.55
C ASN A 249 13.27 -0.09 -2.98
N GLN A 250 13.16 0.78 -3.99
CA GLN A 250 13.35 0.37 -5.39
C GLN A 250 14.76 -0.17 -5.66
N GLU A 251 15.81 0.40 -5.07
CA GLU A 251 17.21 -0.03 -5.28
C GLU A 251 17.45 -1.46 -4.77
N ASP A 252 16.74 -1.85 -3.70
CA ASP A 252 16.79 -3.20 -3.13
C ASP A 252 16.14 -4.26 -4.04
N LEU A 253 15.29 -3.84 -4.98
CA LEU A 253 14.55 -4.72 -5.89
C LEU A 253 15.04 -4.64 -7.32
N ASP A 254 15.55 -3.49 -7.74
CA ASP A 254 16.02 -3.20 -9.08
C ASP A 254 14.93 -3.45 -10.17
N CYS A 255 13.64 -3.45 -9.79
CA CYS A 255 12.52 -3.86 -10.64
C CYS A 255 12.03 -2.77 -11.60
N ASP A 256 11.49 -3.18 -12.75
CA ASP A 256 10.94 -2.28 -13.77
C ASP A 256 9.49 -1.86 -13.46
N TYR A 257 8.67 -2.80 -12.95
CA TYR A 257 7.29 -2.54 -12.53
C TYR A 257 7.05 -3.12 -11.15
N TYR A 258 6.64 -2.28 -10.21
CA TYR A 258 6.25 -2.70 -8.86
C TYR A 258 4.84 -2.20 -8.57
N THR A 259 3.99 -3.09 -8.07
CA THR A 259 2.60 -2.76 -7.76
C THR A 259 2.28 -3.17 -6.33
N THR A 260 1.40 -2.43 -5.67
CA THR A 260 0.94 -2.79 -4.33
C THR A 260 -0.45 -2.23 -4.06
N SER A 261 -1.10 -2.76 -3.03
CA SER A 261 -2.25 -2.15 -2.39
C SER A 261 -1.78 -1.30 -1.20
N LEU A 262 -2.57 -0.29 -0.84
CA LEU A 262 -2.36 0.58 0.33
C LEU A 262 -3.45 0.38 1.39
N HIS A 263 -4.15 -0.75 1.34
CA HIS A 263 -5.21 -1.17 2.27
C HIS A 263 -4.85 -2.52 2.89
#